data_AF-A0AAD4YL41-F1
#
_entry.id   AF-A0AAD4YL41-F1
#
_cell.length_a   1.000
_cell.length_b   1.000
_cell.length_c   1.000
_cell.angle_alpha   90.00
_cell.angle_beta   90.00
_cell.angle_gamma   90.00
#
_symmetry.space_group_name_H-M   'P 1'
#
loop_
_entity.id
_entity.type
_entity.pdbx_description
1 polymer ?
#
loop_
_entity_poly.entity_id
_entity_poly.type
_entity_poly.pdbx_seq_one_letter_code
_entity_poly.pdbx_strand_id
1 'polypeptide(L)'
;MAWEIVHQDSFHEPGGRSLLWLHSDIVHVLTNNTGTETIQGIVLCLREFEAAHWNPESFTKMCILKLLKINNLSLSLGPKYLPNSLRFLEWSCYSSKCLPPSFQPNELAQLSLHHSKIDLLWNGIKYMVKLKSIDLSY
;
A
#
# COMPACT_ATOMS: atom_id res chain seq x y z
N MET A 1 10.19 26.01 1.26
CA MET A 1 8.76 25.94 0.92
C MET A 1 8.69 25.45 -0.51
N ALA A 2 8.23 24.21 -0.74
CA ALA A 2 8.30 23.56 -2.06
C ALA A 2 7.10 22.62 -2.24
N TRP A 3 5.89 23.10 -1.97
CA TRP A 3 4.65 22.31 -2.05
C TRP A 3 3.70 22.76 -3.17
N GLU A 4 4.12 23.65 -4.06
CA GLU A 4 3.21 24.33 -5.02
C GLU A 4 3.54 24.16 -6.50
N ILE A 5 4.35 23.17 -6.91
CA ILE A 5 4.69 23.01 -8.33
C ILE A 5 4.51 21.57 -8.80
N VAL A 6 3.30 21.00 -8.65
CA VAL A 6 2.67 20.01 -9.56
C VAL A 6 1.18 19.92 -9.18
N HIS A 7 0.40 20.97 -9.43
CA HIS A 7 -1.01 21.04 -8.97
C HIS A 7 -1.96 21.54 -10.07
N GLN A 8 -1.89 20.97 -11.28
CA GLN A 8 -2.73 21.49 -12.37
C GLN A 8 -3.50 20.49 -13.25
N ASP A 9 -3.35 19.16 -13.12
CA ASP A 9 -4.01 18.23 -14.06
C ASP A 9 -4.92 17.11 -13.46
N SER A 10 -5.14 17.03 -12.15
CA SER A 10 -5.98 15.95 -11.55
C SER A 10 -7.18 16.44 -10.73
N PHE A 11 -7.84 17.51 -11.19
CA PHE A 11 -8.91 18.16 -10.42
C PHE A 11 -10.18 17.33 -10.22
N HIS A 12 -10.39 16.20 -10.91
CA HIS A 12 -11.64 15.43 -10.81
C HIS A 12 -11.48 13.98 -10.37
N GLU A 13 -10.40 13.29 -10.75
CA GLU A 13 -10.19 11.88 -10.38
C GLU A 13 -8.96 11.72 -9.48
N PRO A 14 -9.12 11.30 -8.21
CA PRO A 14 -8.00 11.16 -7.28
C PRO A 14 -6.96 10.14 -7.74
N GLY A 15 -7.35 9.16 -8.57
CA GLY A 15 -6.46 8.12 -9.11
C GLY A 15 -5.27 8.64 -9.94
N GLY A 16 -5.31 9.90 -10.41
CA GLY A 16 -4.24 10.56 -11.17
C GLY A 16 -3.23 11.35 -10.33
N ARG A 17 -3.32 11.31 -8.99
CA ARG A 17 -2.42 12.04 -8.09
C ARG A 17 -1.18 11.24 -7.75
N SER A 18 -0.05 11.91 -7.53
CA SER A 18 1.17 11.22 -7.09
C SER A 18 1.15 10.76 -5.63
N LEU A 19 0.35 11.39 -4.79
CA LEU A 19 0.22 11.08 -3.37
C LEU A 19 -1.26 11.11 -2.95
N LEU A 20 -1.71 10.07 -2.26
CA LEU A 20 -3.03 10.00 -1.66
C LEU A 20 -2.90 9.99 -0.12
N TRP A 21 -3.54 10.94 0.54
CA TRP A 21 -3.62 11.01 2.00
C TRP A 21 -5.05 11.20 2.55
N LEU A 22 -6.00 11.59 1.70
CA LEU A 22 -7.38 11.82 2.11
C LEU A 22 -8.11 10.48 2.15
N HIS A 23 -8.75 10.18 3.28
CA HIS A 23 -9.48 8.92 3.48
C HIS A 23 -10.51 8.67 2.38
N SER A 24 -11.34 9.66 2.05
CA SER A 24 -12.35 9.56 0.99
C SER A 24 -11.74 9.18 -0.37
N ASP A 25 -10.62 9.81 -0.71
CA ASP A 25 -9.96 9.61 -2.00
C ASP A 25 -9.29 8.23 -2.08
N ILE A 26 -8.66 7.80 -0.98
CA ILE A 26 -8.04 6.48 -0.88
C ILE A 26 -9.12 5.40 -0.99
N VAL A 27 -10.22 5.53 -0.24
CA VAL A 27 -11.33 4.57 -0.30
C VAL A 27 -11.93 4.54 -1.70
N HIS A 28 -12.17 5.68 -2.34
CA HIS A 28 -12.67 5.75 -3.72
C HIS A 28 -11.72 5.04 -4.70
N VAL A 29 -10.43 5.38 -4.69
CA VAL A 29 -9.42 4.84 -5.61
C VAL A 29 -9.25 3.33 -5.44
N LEU A 30 -9.16 2.84 -4.20
CA LEU A 30 -8.89 1.44 -3.90
C LEU A 30 -10.14 0.56 -4.04
N THR A 31 -11.34 1.11 -3.80
CA THR A 31 -12.60 0.40 -4.02
C THR A 31 -12.93 0.29 -5.51
N ASN A 32 -12.76 1.38 -6.27
CA ASN A 32 -13.14 1.44 -7.69
C ASN A 32 -12.02 1.05 -8.65
N ASN A 33 -10.81 0.73 -8.16
CA ASN A 33 -9.64 0.39 -8.97
C ASN A 33 -9.32 1.47 -10.04
N THR A 34 -9.47 2.73 -9.65
CA THR A 34 -9.18 3.90 -10.51
C THR A 34 -7.75 4.42 -10.36
N GLY A 35 -6.95 3.77 -9.52
CA GLY A 35 -5.55 4.11 -9.32
C GLY A 35 -4.72 3.94 -10.59
N THR A 36 -3.80 4.86 -10.81
CA THR A 36 -2.96 4.89 -12.01
C THR A 36 -1.48 4.74 -11.66
N GLU A 37 -0.66 4.62 -12.70
CA GLU A 37 0.80 4.62 -12.62
C GLU A 37 1.40 5.94 -12.14
N THR A 38 0.59 6.98 -11.87
CA THR A 38 1.09 8.25 -11.33
C THR A 38 1.30 8.18 -9.81
N ILE A 39 0.58 7.28 -9.13
CA ILE A 39 0.57 7.18 -7.67
C ILE A 39 1.91 6.61 -7.20
N GLN A 40 2.65 7.43 -6.45
CA GLN A 40 3.91 7.07 -5.82
C GLN A 40 3.77 6.82 -4.31
N GLY A 41 2.72 7.35 -3.67
CA GLY A 41 2.49 7.16 -2.25
C GLY A 41 1.02 7.09 -1.87
N ILE A 42 0.72 6.24 -0.89
CA ILE A 42 -0.58 6.15 -0.22
C ILE A 42 -0.33 6.14 1.28
N VAL A 43 -0.95 7.07 2.00
CA VAL A 43 -0.86 7.20 3.45
C VAL A 43 -2.25 7.31 4.03
N LEU A 44 -2.72 6.23 4.66
CA LEU A 44 -3.98 6.15 5.36
C LEU A 44 -3.70 5.91 6.85
N CYS A 45 -3.98 6.90 7.69
CA CYS A 45 -3.81 6.80 9.14
C CYS A 45 -5.14 7.10 9.82
N LEU A 46 -5.88 6.04 10.17
CA LEU A 46 -7.16 6.16 10.86
C LEU A 46 -6.96 6.27 12.37
N ARG A 47 -7.78 7.09 13.03
CA ARG A 47 -7.78 7.21 14.50
C ARG A 47 -8.46 6.01 15.15
N GLU A 48 -9.56 5.56 14.54
CA GLU A 48 -10.36 4.43 15.00
C GLU A 48 -10.22 3.28 14.01
N PHE A 49 -10.47 2.07 14.49
CA PHE A 49 -10.44 0.88 13.65
C PHE A 49 -11.61 0.87 12.67
N GLU A 50 -11.31 0.65 11.39
CA GLU A 50 -12.31 0.56 10.32
C GLU A 50 -12.17 -0.75 9.53
N ALA A 51 -13.30 -1.31 9.11
CA ALA A 51 -13.34 -2.42 8.17
C ALA A 51 -13.71 -1.91 6.77
N ALA A 52 -12.88 -2.23 5.77
CA ALA A 52 -13.11 -1.80 4.39
C ALA A 52 -13.12 -2.98 3.40
N HIS A 53 -13.76 -2.72 2.26
CA HIS A 53 -13.88 -3.65 1.14
C HIS A 53 -13.24 -3.01 -0.08
N TRP A 54 -11.94 -3.26 -0.27
CA TRP A 54 -11.22 -2.76 -1.44
C TRP A 54 -11.18 -3.80 -2.55
N ASN A 55 -10.97 -3.34 -3.78
CA ASN A 55 -10.73 -4.22 -4.89
C ASN A 55 -9.39 -4.95 -4.68
N PRO A 56 -9.33 -6.29 -4.71
CA PRO A 56 -8.07 -7.02 -4.52
C PRO A 56 -7.00 -6.73 -5.58
N GLU A 57 -7.39 -6.18 -6.74
CA GLU A 57 -6.50 -5.80 -7.85
C GLU A 57 -6.20 -4.29 -7.89
N SER A 58 -6.60 -3.53 -6.86
CA SER A 58 -6.44 -2.07 -6.80
C SER A 58 -5.01 -1.58 -6.98
N PHE A 59 -4.01 -2.36 -6.56
CA PHE A 59 -2.60 -1.98 -6.67
C PHE A 59 -1.96 -2.37 -8.00
N THR A 60 -2.64 -3.11 -8.88
CA THR A 60 -2.06 -3.68 -10.11
C THR A 60 -1.55 -2.60 -11.07
N LYS A 61 -2.23 -1.46 -11.17
CA LYS A 61 -1.86 -0.35 -12.07
C LYS A 61 -0.84 0.63 -11.46
N MET A 62 -0.59 0.56 -10.15
CA MET A 62 0.26 1.51 -9.41
C MET A 62 1.72 1.08 -9.44
N CYS A 63 2.27 0.89 -10.64
CA CYS A 63 3.57 0.25 -10.85
C CYS A 63 4.77 1.01 -10.26
N ILE A 64 4.63 2.31 -9.95
CA ILE A 64 5.68 3.14 -9.33
C ILE A 64 5.41 3.49 -7.85
N LEU A 65 4.43 2.84 -7.22
CA LEU A 65 4.11 3.06 -5.81
C LEU A 65 5.29 2.67 -4.91
N LYS A 66 5.88 3.66 -4.25
CA LYS A 66 7.04 3.51 -3.37
C LYS A 66 6.67 3.49 -1.89
N LEU A 67 5.58 4.15 -1.51
CA LEU A 67 5.15 4.30 -0.12
C LEU A 67 3.73 3.79 0.04
N LEU A 68 3.53 2.80 0.90
CA LEU A 68 2.22 2.33 1.32
C LEU A 68 2.19 2.30 2.85
N LYS A 69 1.38 3.15 3.45
CA LYS A 69 1.15 3.23 4.89
C LYS A 69 -0.34 3.14 5.18
N ILE A 70 -0.78 2.09 5.86
CA ILE A 70 -2.20 1.86 6.19
C ILE A 70 -2.31 1.44 7.65
N ASN A 71 -2.90 2.30 8.48
CA ASN A 71 -3.03 2.07 9.91
C ASN A 71 -4.49 2.01 10.35
N ASN A 72 -4.79 1.13 11.31
CA ASN A 72 -6.10 0.86 11.90
C ASN A 72 -7.18 0.46 10.89
N LEU A 73 -6.81 -0.27 9.84
CA LEU A 73 -7.74 -0.73 8.81
C LEU A 73 -7.62 -2.23 8.58
N SER A 74 -8.74 -2.95 8.68
CA SER A 74 -8.83 -4.35 8.29
C SER A 74 -9.59 -4.49 6.97
N LEU A 75 -8.99 -5.19 6.00
CA LEU A 75 -9.68 -5.57 4.77
C LEU A 75 -10.37 -6.92 4.93
N SER A 76 -11.55 -7.07 4.36
CA SER A 76 -12.22 -8.38 4.24
C SER A 76 -11.43 -9.37 3.39
N LEU A 77 -10.78 -8.87 2.33
CA LEU A 77 -9.86 -9.60 1.48
C LEU A 77 -8.58 -8.79 1.31
N GLY A 78 -7.42 -9.41 1.56
CA GLY A 78 -6.14 -8.76 1.29
C GLY A 78 -5.86 -8.61 -0.21
N PRO A 79 -4.85 -7.80 -0.56
CA PRO A 79 -4.50 -7.54 -1.95
C PRO A 79 -3.99 -8.81 -2.65
N LYS A 80 -4.37 -9.01 -3.91
CA LYS A 80 -3.82 -10.06 -4.79
C LYS A 80 -2.47 -9.67 -5.39
N TYR A 81 -2.18 -8.37 -5.44
CA TYR A 81 -0.96 -7.82 -6.02
C TYR A 81 -0.42 -6.68 -5.15
N LEU A 82 0.90 -6.62 -5.05
CA LEU A 82 1.63 -5.46 -4.51
C LEU A 82 2.74 -5.07 -5.50
N PRO A 83 2.96 -3.77 -5.74
CA PRO A 83 3.93 -3.30 -6.73
C PRO A 83 5.35 -3.46 -6.23
N ASN A 84 6.23 -4.02 -7.08
CA ASN A 84 7.64 -4.32 -6.74
C ASN A 84 8.49 -3.06 -6.53
N SER A 85 7.97 -1.88 -6.87
CA SER A 85 8.60 -0.58 -6.64
C SER A 85 8.49 -0.09 -5.19
N LEU A 86 7.73 -0.80 -4.34
CA LEU A 86 7.58 -0.47 -2.92
C LEU A 86 8.93 -0.42 -2.22
N ARG A 87 9.16 0.70 -1.55
CA ARG A 87 10.32 0.94 -0.67
C ARG A 87 9.93 0.92 0.80
N PHE A 88 8.71 1.37 1.09
CA PHE A 88 8.15 1.42 2.44
C PHE A 88 6.76 0.79 2.43
N LEU A 89 6.61 -0.30 3.17
CA LEU A 89 5.34 -0.98 3.39
C LEU A 89 5.06 -1.03 4.89
N GLU A 90 4.14 -0.20 5.35
CA GLU A 90 3.58 -0.22 6.71
C GLU A 90 2.08 -0.53 6.60
N TRP A 91 1.65 -1.66 7.15
CA TRP A 91 0.24 -2.05 7.09
C TRP A 91 -0.19 -2.76 8.37
N SER A 92 -0.76 -1.99 9.29
CA SER A 92 -1.29 -2.54 10.54
C SER A 92 -2.53 -3.39 10.29
N CYS A 93 -2.76 -4.44 11.08
CA CYS A 93 -3.98 -5.25 10.95
C CYS A 93 -4.14 -5.91 9.56
N TYR A 94 -3.03 -6.15 8.86
CA TYR A 94 -3.03 -6.82 7.56
C TYR A 94 -3.73 -8.19 7.66
N SER A 95 -4.78 -8.37 6.86
CA SER A 95 -5.73 -9.47 7.04
C SER A 95 -5.33 -10.78 6.39
N SER A 96 -4.39 -10.77 5.44
CA SER A 96 -3.90 -11.97 4.78
C SER A 96 -2.77 -12.64 5.55
N LYS A 97 -2.73 -13.98 5.46
CA LYS A 97 -1.71 -14.83 6.10
C LYS A 97 -0.34 -14.75 5.43
N CYS A 98 -0.28 -14.28 4.19
CA CYS A 98 0.94 -14.09 3.42
C CYS A 98 0.85 -12.84 2.54
N LEU A 99 2.01 -12.29 2.14
CA LEU A 99 2.07 -11.30 1.06
C LEU A 99 1.84 -11.98 -0.31
N PRO A 100 1.42 -11.23 -1.33
CA PRO A 100 1.21 -11.75 -2.67
C PRO A 100 2.45 -12.52 -3.20
N PRO A 101 2.28 -13.75 -3.74
CA PRO A 101 3.41 -14.54 -4.25
C PRO A 101 4.24 -13.85 -5.34
N SER A 102 3.57 -13.00 -6.14
CA SER A 102 4.16 -12.21 -7.23
C SER A 102 5.02 -11.05 -6.74
N PHE A 103 4.90 -10.63 -5.47
CA PHE A 103 5.64 -9.50 -4.93
C PHE A 103 7.13 -9.83 -4.80
N GLN A 104 7.98 -8.99 -5.38
CA GLN A 104 9.44 -9.09 -5.36
C GLN A 104 10.01 -7.89 -4.58
N PRO A 105 10.44 -8.09 -3.32
CA PRO A 105 10.83 -6.99 -2.42
C PRO A 105 12.26 -6.48 -2.68
N ASN A 106 12.69 -6.38 -3.94
CA ASN A 106 14.05 -5.98 -4.31
C ASN A 106 14.35 -4.53 -3.90
N GLU A 107 13.34 -3.65 -3.99
CA GLU A 107 13.43 -2.23 -3.64
C GLU A 107 13.02 -1.94 -2.19
N LEU A 108 12.50 -2.94 -1.47
CA LEU A 108 11.92 -2.76 -0.15
C LEU A 108 13.02 -2.43 0.86
N ALA A 109 12.91 -1.26 1.48
CA ALA A 109 13.82 -0.79 2.52
C ALA A 109 13.24 -0.99 3.93
N GLN A 110 11.92 -0.95 4.06
CA GLN A 110 11.22 -1.14 5.33
C GLN A 110 9.92 -1.92 5.13
N LEU A 111 9.71 -2.91 5.99
CA LEU A 111 8.48 -3.68 6.11
C LEU A 111 7.97 -3.62 7.56
N SER A 112 6.76 -3.15 7.76
CA SER A 112 6.04 -3.23 9.03
C SER A 112 4.63 -3.78 8.81
N LEU A 113 4.32 -4.91 9.43
CA LEU A 113 3.01 -5.56 9.39
C LEU A 113 2.54 -5.85 10.83
N HIS A 114 2.61 -4.84 11.69
CA HIS A 114 2.27 -5.00 13.11
C HIS A 114 0.77 -5.28 13.31
N HIS A 115 0.43 -6.03 14.36
CA HIS A 115 -0.92 -6.52 14.64
C HIS A 115 -1.59 -7.28 13.47
N SER A 116 -0.79 -7.85 12.55
CA SER A 116 -1.31 -8.60 11.40
C SER A 116 -1.57 -10.07 11.73
N LYS A 117 -2.29 -10.75 10.83
CA LYS A 117 -2.53 -12.20 10.90
C LYS A 117 -1.54 -12.99 10.04
N ILE A 118 -0.33 -12.48 9.88
CA ILE A 118 0.66 -13.07 8.99
C ILE A 118 1.27 -14.33 9.61
N ASP A 119 1.17 -15.45 8.89
CA ASP A 119 1.78 -16.72 9.28
C ASP A 119 3.14 -16.90 8.58
N LEU A 120 3.21 -16.46 7.32
CA LEU A 120 4.39 -16.58 6.46
C LEU A 120 4.49 -15.36 5.55
N LEU A 121 5.66 -14.70 5.49
CA LEU A 121 5.83 -13.52 4.63
C LEU A 121 5.61 -13.82 3.15
N TRP A 122 6.24 -14.88 2.63
CA TRP A 122 6.12 -15.33 1.24
C TRP A 122 6.52 -16.80 1.13
N ASN A 123 6.05 -17.46 0.06
CA ASN A 123 6.51 -18.79 -0.29
C ASN A 123 7.78 -18.71 -1.14
N GLY A 124 8.76 -19.57 -0.83
CA GLY A 124 10.05 -19.62 -1.52
C GLY A 124 11.05 -18.56 -1.06
N ILE A 125 12.18 -18.48 -1.77
CA ILE A 125 13.29 -17.58 -1.45
C ILE A 125 13.08 -16.24 -2.16
N LYS A 126 13.15 -15.14 -1.40
CA LYS A 126 13.14 -13.77 -1.91
C LYS A 126 14.43 -13.06 -1.54
N TYR A 127 14.99 -12.29 -2.47
CA TYR A 127 16.21 -11.53 -2.25
C TYR A 127 15.87 -10.10 -1.85
N MET A 128 16.25 -9.71 -0.63
CA MET A 128 15.91 -8.43 -0.01
C MET A 128 17.17 -7.57 0.16
N VAL A 129 17.78 -7.18 -0.96
CA VAL A 129 19.11 -6.55 -0.97
C VAL A 129 19.11 -5.18 -0.26
N LYS A 130 17.98 -4.47 -0.29
CA LYS A 130 17.86 -3.10 0.23
C LYS A 130 17.16 -3.01 1.59
N LEU A 131 16.71 -4.14 2.14
CA LEU A 131 15.90 -4.16 3.34
C LEU A 131 16.74 -3.85 4.57
N LYS A 132 16.29 -2.86 5.35
CA LYS A 132 16.98 -2.38 6.54
C LYS A 132 16.23 -2.71 7.82
N SER A 133 14.91 -2.86 7.74
CA SER A 133 14.07 -3.10 8.91
C SER A 133 12.86 -3.95 8.56
N ILE A 134 12.54 -4.88 9.47
CA ILE A 134 11.34 -5.69 9.46
C ILE A 134 10.71 -5.57 10.85
N ASP A 135 9.43 -5.29 10.89
CA ASP A 135 8.62 -5.29 12.09
C ASP A 135 7.34 -6.10 11.85
N LEU A 136 7.17 -7.18 12.61
CA LEU A 136 6.01 -8.07 12.57
C LEU A 136 5.41 -8.23 13.97
N SER A 137 5.62 -7.25 14.86
CA SER A 137 5.16 -7.34 16.24
C SER A 137 3.64 -7.46 16.33
N TYR A 138 3.18 -8.22 17.31
CA TYR A 138 1.77 -8.31 17.67
C TYR A 138 1.42 -7.39 18.83
#